data_AF-A0A6I2UEM9-F1
#
_entry.id   AF-A0A6I2UEM9-F1
#
_cell.length_a   1.000
_cell.length_b   1.000
_cell.length_c   1.000
_cell.angle_alpha   90.00
_cell.angle_beta   90.00
_cell.angle_gamma   90.00
#
_symmetry.space_group_name_H-M   'P 1'
#
loop_
_entity.id
_entity.type
_entity.pdbx_description
1 polymer ?
#
loop_
_entity_poly.entity_id
_entity_poly.type
_entity_poly.pdbx_seq_one_letter_code
_entity_poly.pdbx_strand_id
1 'polypeptide(L)'
;MVVTSQGNSPDLSTFTSGDGYYKTSDGLIIQWITRNNASANEMSIIFPITFPHKCFTGVVSKGGLTSNWNAYNAATINKITNAGCNIVFNDWLGPNNAIYGLFIGF
;
A
#
# COMPACT_ATOMS: atom_id res chain seq x y z
N MET A 1 -9.80 37.02 -11.20
CA MET A 1 -10.46 35.85 -10.58
C MET A 1 -9.37 35.07 -9.87
N VAL A 2 -9.31 35.18 -8.54
CA VAL A 2 -8.31 34.44 -7.75
C VAL A 2 -8.91 33.07 -7.50
N VAL A 3 -8.35 32.03 -8.14
CA VAL A 3 -8.66 30.64 -7.79
C VAL A 3 -7.79 30.31 -6.60
N THR A 4 -8.30 30.48 -5.39
CA THR A 4 -7.70 29.88 -4.21
C THR A 4 -8.10 28.41 -4.21
N SER A 5 -7.23 27.53 -4.72
CA SER A 5 -7.35 26.11 -4.37
C SER A 5 -7.06 26.03 -2.87
N GLN A 6 -8.12 26.04 -2.06
CA GLN A 6 -8.02 25.56 -0.68
C GLN A 6 -7.59 24.11 -0.83
N GLY A 7 -6.28 23.87 -0.74
CA GLY A 7 -5.73 22.54 -0.70
C GLY A 7 -6.36 21.91 0.53
N ASN A 8 -7.35 21.05 0.33
CA ASN A 8 -7.86 20.19 1.38
C ASN A 8 -6.66 19.33 1.80
N SER A 9 -5.93 19.79 2.81
CA SER A 9 -4.95 18.95 3.48
C SER A 9 -5.71 17.71 3.94
N PRO A 10 -5.24 16.49 3.58
CA PRO A 10 -5.94 15.28 3.96
C PRO A 10 -6.09 15.27 5.47
N ASP A 11 -7.31 15.03 5.95
CA ASP A 11 -7.58 14.92 7.38
C ASP A 11 -6.84 13.69 7.91
N LEU A 12 -5.70 13.94 8.55
CA LEU A 12 -4.84 12.90 9.10
C LEU A 12 -5.55 12.04 10.17
N SER A 13 -6.66 12.52 10.73
CA SER A 13 -7.48 11.74 11.68
C SER A 13 -8.23 10.57 11.03
N THR A 14 -8.36 10.58 9.69
CA THR A 14 -8.96 9.49 8.90
C THR A 14 -7.98 8.38 8.55
N PHE A 15 -6.67 8.57 8.79
CA PHE A 15 -5.69 7.49 8.73
C PHE A 15 -5.82 6.65 9.99
N THR A 16 -6.92 5.89 10.06
CA THR A 16 -7.12 4.88 11.08
C THR A 16 -6.06 3.78 10.94
N SER A 17 -5.81 3.04 12.01
CA SER A 17 -4.93 1.88 11.95
C SER A 17 -5.49 0.85 10.96
N GLY A 18 -4.75 0.56 9.89
CA GLY A 18 -5.11 -0.48 8.92
C GLY A 18 -5.06 0.00 7.47
N ASP A 19 -5.81 -0.70 6.62
CA ASP A 19 -5.92 -0.40 5.20
C ASP A 19 -6.84 0.79 4.96
N GLY A 20 -6.51 1.63 3.96
CA GLY A 20 -7.32 2.79 3.64
C GLY A 20 -6.97 3.42 2.31
N TYR A 21 -7.71 4.47 1.97
CA TYR A 21 -7.51 5.22 0.75
C TYR A 21 -7.90 6.68 0.92
N TYR A 22 -7.36 7.51 0.04
CA TYR A 22 -7.71 8.90 -0.14
C TYR A 22 -7.99 9.16 -1.62
N LYS A 23 -9.07 9.87 -1.91
CA LYS A 23 -9.44 10.28 -3.27
C LYS A 23 -9.47 11.80 -3.36
N THR A 24 -8.72 12.36 -4.31
CA THR A 24 -8.75 13.80 -4.58
C THR A 24 -10.00 14.19 -5.37
N SER A 25 -10.33 15.49 -5.39
CA SER A 25 -11.39 16.04 -6.25
C SER A 25 -11.17 15.73 -7.73
N ASP A 26 -9.91 15.63 -8.14
CA ASP A 26 -9.51 15.39 -9.53
C ASP A 26 -9.53 13.90 -9.88
N GLY A 27 -9.91 13.03 -8.93
CA GLY A 27 -10.08 11.60 -9.14
C GLY A 27 -8.83 10.76 -8.85
N LEU A 28 -7.70 11.37 -8.46
CA LEU A 28 -6.51 10.62 -8.07
C LEU A 28 -6.80 9.85 -6.78
N ILE A 29 -6.43 8.59 -6.75
CA ILE A 29 -6.61 7.69 -5.62
C ILE A 29 -5.22 7.30 -5.10
N ILE A 30 -5.04 7.44 -3.79
CA ILE A 30 -3.87 6.96 -3.04
C ILE A 30 -4.38 5.92 -2.04
N GLN A 31 -3.84 4.71 -2.05
CA GLN A 31 -4.27 3.63 -1.15
C GLN A 31 -3.09 3.12 -0.34
N TRP A 32 -3.32 2.79 0.93
CA TRP A 32 -2.33 2.17 1.81
C TRP A 32 -2.88 0.89 2.41
N ILE A 33 -1.99 -0.05 2.70
CA ILE A 33 -2.35 -1.34 3.29
C ILE A 33 -1.31 -1.80 4.31
N THR A 34 -1.74 -2.67 5.21
CA THR A 34 -0.87 -3.41 6.12
C THR A 34 -1.25 -4.89 6.17
N ARG A 35 -0.29 -5.82 6.04
CA ARG A 35 -0.52 -7.26 6.24
C ARG A 35 0.47 -7.80 7.25
N ASN A 36 -0.02 -8.46 8.29
CA ASN A 36 0.81 -9.11 9.31
C ASN A 36 0.93 -10.61 9.04
N ASN A 37 2.02 -11.22 9.51
CA ASN A 37 2.24 -12.67 9.46
C ASN A 37 2.19 -13.27 8.05
N ALA A 38 2.76 -12.55 7.08
CA ALA A 38 3.03 -13.11 5.76
C ALA A 38 3.98 -14.32 5.91
N SER A 39 3.54 -15.52 5.53
CA SER A 39 4.30 -16.77 5.65
C SER A 39 4.66 -17.40 4.30
N ALA A 40 4.25 -16.79 3.19
CA ALA A 40 4.43 -17.29 1.84
C ALA A 40 5.35 -16.36 1.03
N ASN A 41 6.22 -16.93 0.19
CA ASN A 41 7.13 -16.17 -0.70
C ASN A 41 6.38 -15.33 -1.75
N GLU A 42 5.08 -15.52 -1.89
CA GLU A 42 4.18 -14.68 -2.66
C GLU A 42 2.93 -14.35 -1.83
N MET A 43 2.44 -13.13 -1.98
CA MET A 43 1.18 -12.69 -1.38
C MET A 43 0.37 -11.88 -2.38
N SER A 44 -0.94 -12.17 -2.45
CA SER A 44 -1.89 -11.30 -3.13
C SER A 44 -2.40 -10.22 -2.17
N ILE A 45 -2.34 -8.99 -2.65
CA ILE A 45 -2.87 -7.80 -2.03
C ILE A 45 -4.16 -7.44 -2.75
N ILE A 46 -5.21 -7.21 -1.97
CA ILE A 46 -6.47 -6.64 -2.43
C ILE A 46 -6.50 -5.18 -1.99
N PHE A 47 -6.77 -4.28 -2.93
CA PHE A 47 -6.87 -2.86 -2.63
C PHE A 47 -8.19 -2.53 -1.91
N PRO A 48 -8.20 -1.56 -0.99
CA PRO A 48 -9.42 -1.05 -0.35
C PRO A 48 -10.54 -0.70 -1.32
N ILE A 49 -10.17 -0.10 -2.46
CA ILE A 49 -11.06 0.15 -3.59
C ILE A 49 -10.39 -0.23 -4.91
N THR A 50 -11.18 -0.65 -5.88
CA THR A 50 -10.69 -0.81 -7.26
C THR A 50 -10.41 0.56 -7.85
N PHE A 51 -9.26 0.73 -8.50
CA PHE A 51 -8.94 1.88 -9.35
C PHE A 51 -9.83 1.86 -10.61
N PRO A 52 -10.76 2.81 -10.80
CA PRO A 52 -11.66 2.82 -11.96
C PRO A 52 -10.97 2.75 -13.33
N HIS A 53 -9.79 3.36 -13.47
CA HIS A 53 -9.05 3.41 -14.72
C HIS A 53 -7.78 2.56 -14.68
N LYS A 54 -6.85 2.87 -13.78
CA LYS A 54 -5.55 2.20 -13.70
C LYS A 54 -4.83 2.48 -12.39
N CYS A 55 -4.23 1.43 -11.81
CA CYS A 55 -3.15 1.59 -10.84
C CYS A 55 -1.82 1.85 -11.58
N PHE A 56 -1.20 3.00 -11.36
CA PHE A 56 0.03 3.38 -12.05
C PHE A 56 1.26 2.74 -11.47
N THR A 57 1.34 2.76 -10.14
CA THR A 57 2.50 2.32 -9.40
C THR A 57 2.10 1.91 -8.00
N GLY A 58 2.93 1.06 -7.43
CA GLY A 58 2.89 0.75 -6.02
C GLY A 58 4.30 0.61 -5.49
N VAL A 59 4.46 0.88 -4.21
CA VAL A 59 5.66 0.52 -3.46
C VAL A 59 5.23 -0.37 -2.31
N VAL A 60 6.01 -1.41 -2.06
CA VAL A 60 5.76 -2.34 -0.97
C VAL A 60 7.05 -2.51 -0.19
N SER A 61 6.92 -2.52 1.14
CA SER A 61 8.04 -2.71 2.04
C SER A 61 7.71 -3.79 3.05
N LYS A 62 8.76 -4.47 3.51
CA LYS A 62 8.71 -5.39 4.64
C LYS A 62 9.27 -4.70 5.87
N GLY A 63 8.55 -4.75 6.97
CA GLY A 63 9.03 -4.40 8.30
C GLY A 63 9.01 -5.61 9.23
N GLY A 64 9.99 -5.70 10.13
CA GLY A 64 9.95 -6.66 11.24
C GLY A 64 8.99 -6.18 12.32
N LEU A 65 8.09 -7.05 12.81
CA LEU A 65 7.20 -6.72 13.94
C LEU A 65 7.91 -6.80 15.30
N THR A 66 9.18 -7.23 15.33
CA THR A 66 10.01 -7.30 16.53
C THR A 66 11.40 -6.74 16.26
N SER A 67 12.00 -6.11 17.27
CA SER A 67 13.32 -5.43 17.22
C SER A 67 14.49 -6.33 16.80
N ASN A 68 14.30 -7.64 16.79
CA ASN A 68 15.36 -8.62 16.59
C ASN A 68 15.43 -9.12 15.13
N TRP A 69 14.49 -8.71 14.28
CA TRP A 69 14.43 -9.11 12.87
C TRP A 69 14.39 -7.89 11.96
N ASN A 70 15.53 -7.19 11.89
CA ASN A 70 15.79 -6.06 10.98
C ASN A 70 15.97 -6.50 9.52
N ALA A 71 15.14 -7.43 9.03
CA ALA A 71 15.17 -7.83 7.63
C ALA A 71 14.30 -6.86 6.82
N TYR A 72 14.81 -5.66 6.55
CA TYR A 72 14.22 -4.73 5.58
C TYR A 72 14.49 -5.25 4.16
N ASN A 73 13.83 -6.33 3.77
CA ASN A 73 14.04 -6.90 2.44
C ASN A 73 13.03 -6.32 1.46
N ALA A 74 13.50 -6.05 0.24
CA ALA A 74 12.66 -5.56 -0.84
C ALA A 74 11.59 -6.61 -1.18
N ALA A 75 10.32 -6.23 -1.06
CA ALA A 75 9.23 -6.92 -1.71
C ALA A 75 9.09 -6.33 -3.12
N THR A 76 8.89 -7.18 -4.12
CA THR A 76 8.73 -6.74 -5.51
C THR A 76 7.29 -6.97 -5.94
N ILE A 77 6.67 -5.97 -6.57
CA ILE A 77 5.38 -6.15 -7.23
C ILE A 77 5.61 -6.88 -8.55
N ASN A 78 5.17 -8.13 -8.63
CA ASN A 78 5.31 -8.96 -9.84
C ASN A 78 4.17 -8.70 -10.83
N LYS A 79 2.98 -8.37 -10.31
CA LYS A 79 1.79 -8.07 -11.13
C LYS A 79 0.93 -7.04 -10.43
N ILE A 80 0.49 -6.02 -11.17
CA ILE A 80 -0.46 -5.02 -10.67
C ILE A 80 -1.70 -4.98 -11.57
N THR A 81 -2.86 -4.88 -10.93
CA THR A 81 -4.16 -4.73 -11.58
C THR A 81 -4.89 -3.57 -10.92
N ASN A 82 -6.09 -3.26 -11.41
CA ASN A 82 -6.91 -2.19 -10.83
C ASN A 82 -7.45 -2.55 -9.43
N ALA A 83 -7.59 -3.84 -9.09
CA ALA A 83 -8.19 -4.29 -7.83
C ALA A 83 -7.16 -4.78 -6.81
N GLY A 84 -5.89 -4.89 -7.19
CA GLY A 84 -4.88 -5.49 -6.35
C GLY A 84 -3.55 -5.75 -7.06
N CYS A 85 -2.63 -6.35 -6.33
CA CYS A 85 -1.34 -6.77 -6.87
C CYS A 85 -0.85 -8.07 -6.26
N ASN A 86 0.04 -8.76 -6.96
CA ASN A 86 0.84 -9.84 -6.37
C ASN A 86 2.23 -9.30 -6.05
N ILE A 87 2.68 -9.59 -4.82
CA ILE A 87 4.03 -9.29 -4.37
C ILE A 87 4.80 -10.57 -4.13
N VAL A 88 6.08 -10.54 -4.48
CA VAL A 88 7.02 -11.63 -4.31
C VAL A 88 8.12 -11.16 -3.37
N PHE A 89 8.52 -12.05 -2.46
CA PHE A 89 9.60 -11.84 -1.52
C PHE A 89 10.82 -12.64 -1.98
N ASN A 90 11.97 -11.97 -2.05
CA ASN A 90 13.20 -12.62 -2.50
C ASN A 90 13.86 -13.48 -1.40
N ASP A 91 13.33 -13.42 -0.17
CA ASP A 91 13.89 -14.09 1.00
C ASP A 91 12.80 -14.72 1.86
N TRP A 92 13.23 -15.61 2.76
CA TRP A 92 12.37 -16.24 3.74
C TRP A 92 11.62 -15.20 4.61
N LEU A 93 10.31 -15.40 4.71
CA LEU A 93 9.46 -14.66 5.63
C LEU A 93 9.45 -15.37 6.98
N GLY A 94 10.25 -14.85 7.91
CA GLY A 94 10.20 -15.34 9.29
C GLY A 94 8.84 -15.17 9.96
N PRO A 95 8.61 -15.81 11.12
CA PRO A 95 7.44 -15.50 11.93
C PRO A 95 7.49 -14.03 12.37
N ASN A 96 6.35 -13.33 12.36
CA ASN A 96 6.19 -11.93 12.75
C ASN A 96 6.79 -10.88 11.79
N ASN A 97 6.33 -10.87 10.54
CA ASN A 97 6.58 -9.77 9.59
C ASN A 97 5.33 -8.92 9.37
N ALA A 98 5.54 -7.65 9.04
CA ALA A 98 4.54 -6.76 8.50
C ALA A 98 4.90 -6.35 7.08
N ILE A 99 3.91 -6.29 6.21
CA ILE A 99 4.01 -5.75 4.86
C ILE A 99 3.24 -4.45 4.85
N TYR A 100 3.88 -3.40 4.33
CA TYR A 100 3.26 -2.10 4.09
C TYR A 100 3.23 -1.85 2.59
N GLY A 101 2.12 -1.33 2.08
CA GLY A 101 1.99 -0.98 0.68
C GLY A 101 1.40 0.41 0.50
N LEU A 102 1.86 1.11 -0.52
CA LEU A 102 1.31 2.38 -1.00
C LEU A 102 1.08 2.29 -2.50
N PHE A 103 -0.12 2.61 -2.97
CA PHE A 103 -0.55 2.47 -4.36
C PHE A 103 -1.20 3.75 -4.85
N ILE A 104 -0.96 4.11 -6.12
CA ILE A 104 -1.44 5.36 -6.71
C ILE A 104 -2.04 5.11 -8.09
N GLY A 105 -3.21 5.70 -8.38
CA GLY A 105 -3.95 5.49 -9.62
C GLY A 105 -5.19 6.37 -9.77
N PHE A 106 -5.99 6.13 -10.81
CA PHE A 106 -7.33 6.73 -11.03
C PHE A 106 -8.38 5.66 -11.29
#